data_AF-A0A3B0UHC6-F1
#
_entry.id   AF-A0A3B0UHC6-F1
#
_cell.length_a   1.000
_cell.length_b   1.000
_cell.length_c   1.000
_cell.angle_alpha   90.00
_cell.angle_beta   90.00
_cell.angle_gamma   90.00
#
_symmetry.space_group_name_H-M   'P 1'
#
loop_
_entity.id
_entity.type
_entity.pdbx_description
1 polymer ?
#
loop_
_entity_poly.entity_id
_entity_poly.type
_entity_poly.pdbx_seq_one_letter_code
_entity_poly.pdbx_strand_id
1 'polypeptide(L)'
;MRGLFATALFAVAAGGAGYFWLQSFAQTPGELFNVKCATCHELPDLAGYTARQKGDIVMTMLNEQGANQLISAAEAGKIIQYITAIDRSISQEDQGNGDT
;
A
#
# COMPACT_ATOMS: atom_id res chain seq x y z
N MET A 1 16.30 54.15 -26.00
CA MET A 1 16.80 52.81 -26.38
C MET A 1 16.22 51.83 -25.37
N ARG A 2 15.26 50.98 -25.76
CA ARG A 2 15.44 49.50 -25.96
C ARG A 2 16.02 48.83 -24.69
N GLY A 3 15.37 47.88 -24.03
CA GLY A 3 14.12 47.18 -24.33
C GLY A 3 13.80 46.12 -23.28
N LEU A 4 12.54 45.66 -23.38
CA LEU A 4 11.97 44.37 -23.00
C LEU A 4 12.96 43.28 -22.54
N PHE A 5 12.76 42.76 -21.31
CA PHE A 5 12.76 41.31 -21.06
C PHE A 5 11.75 40.99 -19.95
N ALA A 6 10.63 40.41 -20.38
CA ALA A 6 9.72 39.67 -19.53
C ALA A 6 10.30 38.28 -19.28
N THR A 7 10.17 37.77 -18.06
CA THR A 7 9.98 36.34 -17.82
C THR A 7 9.21 36.16 -16.53
N ALA A 8 7.92 35.88 -16.69
CA ALA A 8 7.05 35.36 -15.65
C ALA A 8 7.55 33.95 -15.27
N LEU A 9 7.97 33.77 -14.01
CA LEU A 9 8.19 32.46 -13.43
C LEU A 9 6.93 32.06 -12.66
N PHE A 10 5.93 31.59 -13.40
CA PHE A 10 4.92 30.69 -12.85
C PHE A 10 5.55 29.29 -12.77
N ALA A 11 6.27 29.02 -11.68
CA ALA A 11 6.65 27.66 -11.35
C ALA A 11 5.39 26.94 -10.85
N VAL A 12 4.88 26.04 -11.69
CA VAL A 12 3.72 25.19 -11.45
C VAL A 12 3.99 24.31 -10.22
N ALA A 13 3.50 24.72 -9.06
CA ALA A 13 3.43 23.90 -7.86
C ALA A 13 2.24 22.92 -7.96
N ALA A 14 2.24 22.02 -8.95
CA ALA A 14 1.19 21.02 -9.14
C ALA A 14 1.64 19.59 -8.79
N GLY A 15 2.72 19.43 -8.02
CA GLY A 15 3.22 18.10 -7.61
C GLY A 15 2.68 17.60 -6.25
N GLY A 16 2.21 18.50 -5.38
CA GLY A 16 1.85 18.13 -3.99
C GLY A 16 0.39 17.72 -3.78
N ALA A 17 -0.53 18.19 -4.63
CA ALA A 17 -1.96 18.03 -4.41
C ALA A 17 -2.46 16.59 -4.61
N GLY A 18 -1.83 15.83 -5.52
CA GLY A 18 -2.24 14.44 -5.81
C GLY A 18 -1.94 13.46 -4.68
N TYR A 19 -0.82 13.64 -3.97
CA TYR A 19 -0.41 12.74 -2.88
C TYR A 19 -1.29 12.94 -1.62
N PHE A 20 -1.71 14.18 -1.36
CA PHE A 20 -2.60 14.51 -0.25
C PHE A 20 -4.06 14.11 -0.53
N TRP A 21 -4.54 14.23 -1.77
CA TRP A 21 -5.92 13.87 -2.12
C TRP A 21 -6.23 12.38 -1.97
N LEU A 22 -5.25 11.50 -2.20
CA LEU A 22 -5.42 10.05 -2.06
C LEU A 22 -5.56 9.58 -0.60
N GLN A 23 -5.13 10.38 0.38
CA GLN A 23 -5.26 10.05 1.81
C GLN A 23 -6.66 10.34 2.37
N SER A 24 -7.50 11.09 1.65
CA SER A 24 -8.81 11.54 2.15
C SER A 24 -9.98 10.59 1.84
N PHE A 25 -9.77 9.54 1.04
CA PHE A 25 -10.81 8.54 0.76
C PHE A 25 -10.65 7.32 1.65
N ALA A 26 -11.77 6.71 2.04
CA ALA A 26 -11.77 5.42 2.73
C ALA A 26 -11.16 4.36 1.80
N GLN A 27 -9.87 4.07 1.99
CA GLN A 27 -9.16 3.07 1.19
C GLN A 27 -9.66 1.67 1.54
N THR A 28 -9.85 0.84 0.52
CA THR A 28 -10.07 -0.60 0.72
C THR A 28 -8.83 -1.22 1.37
N PRO A 29 -8.95 -2.36 2.09
CA PRO A 29 -7.80 -3.02 2.68
C PRO A 29 -6.67 -3.33 1.68
N GLY A 30 -7.02 -3.68 0.43
CA GLY A 30 -6.05 -3.96 -0.62
C GLY A 30 -5.34 -2.71 -1.15
N GLU A 31 -6.06 -1.59 -1.32
CA GLU A 31 -5.42 -0.31 -1.66
C GLU A 31 -4.52 0.19 -0.54
N LEU A 32 -4.96 0.02 0.71
CA LEU A 32 -4.17 0.42 1.87
C LEU A 32 -2.86 -0.39 1.95
N PHE A 33 -2.92 -1.70 1.71
CA PHE A 33 -1.72 -2.55 1.57
C PHE A 33 -0.82 -2.05 0.44
N ASN A 34 -1.35 -1.90 -0.78
CA ASN A 34 -0.54 -1.52 -1.94
C ASN A 34 0.12 -0.15 -1.78
N VAL A 35 -0.61 0.85 -1.29
CA VAL A 35 -0.09 2.22 -1.16
C VAL A 35 0.88 2.33 0.01
N LYS A 36 0.49 1.85 1.19
CA LYS A 36 1.27 2.07 2.41
C LYS A 36 2.49 1.15 2.49
N CYS A 37 2.32 -0.14 2.18
CA CYS A 37 3.42 -1.10 2.29
C CYS A 37 4.45 -0.94 1.15
N ALA A 38 4.06 -0.41 -0.02
CA ALA A 38 5.00 -0.12 -1.11
C ALA A 38 5.75 1.22 -0.94
N THR A 39 5.46 1.99 0.11
CA THR A 39 6.07 3.32 0.31
C THR A 39 7.58 3.23 0.57
N CYS A 40 8.04 2.18 1.26
CA CYS A 40 9.44 2.05 1.68
C CYS A 40 10.25 1.07 0.82
N HIS A 41 9.60 0.05 0.26
CA HIS A 41 10.23 -1.01 -0.52
C HIS A 41 9.20 -1.68 -1.43
N GLU A 42 9.66 -2.49 -2.38
CA GLU A 42 8.79 -3.32 -3.20
C GLU A 42 8.05 -4.37 -2.35
N LEU A 43 6.80 -4.68 -2.72
CA LEU A 43 5.99 -5.63 -1.96
C LEU A 43 6.54 -7.05 -2.13
N PRO A 44 6.78 -7.78 -1.02
CA PRO A 44 7.29 -9.14 -1.12
C PRO A 44 6.22 -10.08 -1.66
N ASP A 45 6.66 -11.17 -2.28
CA ASP A 45 5.79 -12.32 -2.50
C ASP A 45 5.45 -12.95 -1.14
N LEU A 46 4.16 -13.05 -0.85
CA LEU A 46 3.64 -13.63 0.38
C LEU A 46 3.21 -15.09 0.18
N ALA A 47 3.40 -15.67 -1.01
CA ALA A 47 3.22 -17.10 -1.24
C ALA A 47 4.16 -17.92 -0.34
N GLY A 48 3.65 -19.00 0.24
CA GLY A 48 4.40 -19.86 1.15
C GLY A 48 4.44 -19.39 2.62
N TYR A 49 4.00 -18.17 2.93
CA TYR A 49 3.79 -17.75 4.31
C TYR A 49 2.40 -18.16 4.82
N THR A 50 2.34 -18.73 6.02
CA THR A 50 1.07 -19.00 6.71
C THR A 50 0.36 -17.69 7.08
N ALA A 51 -0.96 -17.74 7.29
CA ALA A 51 -1.72 -16.57 7.75
C ALA A 51 -1.15 -15.94 9.03
N ARG A 52 -0.64 -16.76 9.95
CA ARG A 52 0.03 -16.28 11.18
C ARG A 52 1.30 -15.51 10.85
N GLN A 53 2.20 -16.07 10.03
CA GLN A 53 3.45 -15.42 9.65
C GLN A 53 3.20 -14.10 8.90
N LYS A 54 2.20 -14.06 8.02
CA LYS A 54 1.78 -12.81 7.36
C LYS A 54 1.38 -11.74 8.38
N GLY A 55 0.62 -12.13 9.41
CA GLY A 55 0.28 -11.26 10.53
C GLY A 55 1.51 -10.76 11.29
N ASP A 56 2.41 -11.67 11.62
CA ASP A 56 3.64 -11.36 12.36
C ASP A 56 4.53 -10.37 11.59
N ILE A 57 4.65 -10.49 10.26
CA ILE A 57 5.38 -9.54 9.41
C ILE A 57 4.84 -8.12 9.58
N VAL A 58 3.51 -7.95 9.48
CA VAL A 58 2.89 -6.61 9.61
C VAL A 58 3.13 -6.04 11.01
N MET A 59 3.05 -6.87 12.05
CA MET A 59 3.29 -6.43 13.42
C MET A 59 4.75 -6.06 13.69
N THR A 60 5.71 -6.82 13.15
CA THR A 60 7.13 -6.47 13.18
C THR A 60 7.37 -5.14 12.45
N MET A 61 6.79 -4.95 11.27
CA MET A 61 6.93 -3.70 10.54
C MET A 61 6.37 -2.51 11.33
N LEU A 62 5.20 -2.69 11.96
CA LEU A 62 4.54 -1.67 12.76
C LEU A 62 5.37 -1.28 14.01
N ASN A 63 5.82 -2.27 14.77
CA ASN A 63 6.39 -2.04 16.10
C ASN A 63 7.90 -1.84 16.10
N GLU A 64 8.61 -2.39 15.10
CA GLU A 64 10.07 -2.48 15.12
C GLU A 64 10.74 -1.80 13.93
N GLN A 65 10.05 -1.67 12.78
CA GLN A 65 10.62 -1.11 11.55
C GLN A 65 10.03 0.27 11.17
N GLY A 66 9.35 0.93 12.12
CA GLY A 66 8.87 2.30 11.96
C GLY A 66 7.64 2.47 11.07
N ALA A 67 6.95 1.39 10.68
CA ALA A 67 5.72 1.51 9.90
C ALA A 67 4.58 2.18 10.68
N ASN A 68 4.67 2.28 12.01
CA ASN A 68 3.76 3.09 12.83
C ASN A 68 3.75 4.59 12.49
N GLN A 69 4.74 5.08 11.74
CA GLN A 69 4.73 6.45 11.19
C GLN A 69 3.86 6.59 9.94
N LEU A 70 3.51 5.48 9.27
CA LEU A 70 2.77 5.45 8.01
C LEU A 70 1.37 4.86 8.14
N ILE A 71 1.20 3.89 9.04
CA ILE A 71 -0.04 3.18 9.30
C ILE A 71 -0.34 3.10 10.80
N SER A 72 -1.61 3.27 11.15
CA SER A 72 -2.13 3.06 12.50
C SER A 72 -2.36 1.57 12.80
N ALA A 73 -2.55 1.23 14.08
CA ALA A 73 -2.90 -0.13 14.49
C ALA A 73 -4.23 -0.64 13.86
N ALA A 74 -5.20 0.25 13.66
CA ALA A 74 -6.46 -0.09 13.01
C ALA A 74 -6.27 -0.43 11.52
N GLU A 75 -5.40 0.31 10.83
CA GLU A 75 -5.05 0.06 9.43
C GLU A 75 -4.21 -1.22 9.28
N ALA A 76 -3.28 -1.46 10.21
CA ALA A 76 -2.53 -2.72 10.29
C ALA A 76 -3.48 -3.93 10.40
N GLY A 77 -4.54 -3.84 11.23
CA GLY A 77 -5.56 -4.87 11.32
C GLY A 77 -6.28 -5.15 10.00
N LYS A 78 -6.57 -4.11 9.21
CA LYS A 78 -7.18 -4.25 7.87
C LYS A 78 -6.21 -4.92 6.88
N ILE A 79 -4.94 -4.53 6.89
CA ILE A 79 -3.90 -5.14 6.05
C ILE A 79 -3.77 -6.62 6.37
N ILE A 80 -3.68 -6.98 7.66
CA ILE A 80 -3.56 -8.38 8.10
C ILE A 80 -4.77 -9.19 7.59
N GLN A 81 -5.99 -8.67 7.76
CA GLN A 81 -7.18 -9.34 7.24
C GLN A 81 -7.12 -9.55 5.72
N TYR A 82 -6.65 -8.55 4.97
CA TYR A 82 -6.50 -8.64 3.52
C TYR A 82 -5.49 -9.72 3.10
N ILE A 83 -4.24 -9.65 3.58
CA ILE A 83 -3.16 -10.56 3.13
C ILE A 83 -3.37 -12.01 3.59
N THR A 84 -4.13 -12.22 4.68
CA THR A 84 -4.52 -13.55 5.14
C THR A 84 -5.75 -14.10 4.43
N ALA A 85 -6.58 -13.23 3.82
CA ALA A 85 -7.72 -13.64 3.00
C ALA A 85 -7.33 -14.04 1.56
N ILE A 86 -6.26 -13.45 0.99
CA ILE A 86 -5.71 -13.84 -0.33
C ILE A 86 -5.40 -15.35 -0.39
N ASP A 87 -4.98 -15.93 0.74
CA ASP A 87 -4.71 -17.36 0.88
C ASP A 87 -5.94 -18.25 0.60
N ARG A 88 -7.14 -17.73 0.94
CA ARG A 88 -8.41 -18.44 0.81
C ARG A 88 -8.99 -18.41 -0.60
N SER A 89 -8.64 -17.42 -1.43
CA SER A 89 -9.06 -17.39 -2.83
C SER A 89 -8.20 -18.31 -3.70
N ILE A 90 -6.89 -18.37 -3.46
CA ILE A 90 -5.97 -19.25 -4.21
C ILE A 90 -6.27 -20.73 -3.92
N SER A 91 -6.62 -21.08 -2.67
CA SER A 91 -6.95 -22.46 -2.29
C SER A 91 -8.25 -23.02 -2.89
N GLN A 92 -9.13 -22.16 -3.43
CA GLN A 92 -10.42 -22.57 -4.00
C GLN A 92 -10.37 -22.76 -5.52
N GLU A 93 -9.39 -22.19 -6.22
CA GLU A 93 -9.22 -22.36 -7.66
C GLU A 93 -8.53 -23.70 -8.00
N ASP A 94 -7.65 -24.19 -7.13
CA ASP A 94 -6.89 -25.43 -7.32
C ASP A 94 -7.74 -26.72 -7.13
N GLN A 95 -8.96 -26.60 -6.60
CA GLN A 95 -9.88 -27.74 -6.40
C GLN A 95 -10.87 -27.95 -7.57
N GLY A 96 -10.76 -27.15 -8.64
CA GLY A 96 -11.74 -27.13 -9.74
C GLY A 96 -11.33 -27.81 -11.05
N ASN A 97 -10.11 -28.34 -11.18
CA ASN A 97 -9.62 -28.85 -12.49
C ASN A 97 -9.14 -30.31 -12.46
N GLY A 98 -9.71 -31.12 -11.56
CA GLY A 98 -9.33 -32.52 -11.34
C GLY A 98 -10.19 -33.58 -12.02
N ASP A 99 -11.23 -33.22 -12.78
CA ASP A 99 -12.11 -34.19 -13.45
C ASP A 99 -12.53 -33.70 -14.84
N THR A 100 -11.80 -34.10 -15.88
CA THR A 100 -12.34 -34.58 -17.18
C THR A 100 -11.28 -35.39 -17.93
#